data_AF-M0N867-F1
#
_entry.id   AF-M0N867-F1
#
_cell.length_a   1.000
_cell.length_b   1.000
_cell.length_c   1.000
_cell.angle_alpha   90.00
_cell.angle_beta   90.00
_cell.angle_gamma   90.00
#
_symmetry.space_group_name_H-M   'P 1'
#
loop_
_entity.id
_entity.type
_entity.pdbx_description
1 polymer ?
#
loop_
_entity_poly.entity_id
_entity_poly.type
_entity_poly.pdbx_seq_one_letter_code
_entity_poly.pdbx_strand_id
1 'polypeptide(L)'
;MTLTRRIKQVAGLGDGEIGVESDREHDVRECTVCGERFDTGKTTCPTCGSQLSRTKTVVPHALLNLVVVLAATGLHAIRNVLTGNVPPE
;
A
#
# COMPACT_ATOMS: atom_id res chain seq x y z
N MET A 1 -16.50 -3.63 -26.31
CA MET A 1 -15.35 -3.37 -25.39
C MET A 1 -15.54 -1.97 -24.80
N THR A 2 -15.77 -1.85 -23.49
CA THR A 2 -16.20 -0.60 -22.85
C THR A 2 -15.07 0.43 -22.83
N LEU A 3 -15.39 1.68 -23.18
CA LEU A 3 -14.46 2.81 -23.28
C LEU A 3 -13.68 3.04 -21.98
N THR A 4 -14.32 2.75 -20.85
CA THR A 4 -13.74 2.69 -19.50
C THR A 4 -12.53 1.76 -19.37
N ARG A 5 -12.50 0.62 -20.07
CA ARG A 5 -11.37 -0.33 -20.02
C ARG A 5 -10.11 0.24 -20.70
N ARG A 6 -10.28 0.99 -21.79
CA ARG A 6 -9.18 1.63 -22.52
C ARG A 6 -8.54 2.76 -21.71
N ILE A 7 -9.36 3.58 -21.06
CA ILE A 7 -8.88 4.67 -20.20
C ILE A 7 -8.03 4.10 -19.04
N LYS A 8 -8.51 3.04 -18.39
CA LYS A 8 -7.77 2.36 -17.32
C LYS A 8 -6.39 1.86 -17.78
N GLN A 9 -6.30 1.23 -18.95
CA GLN A 9 -5.03 0.73 -19.48
C GLN A 9 -4.04 1.86 -19.81
N VAL A 10 -4.49 2.95 -20.44
CA VAL A 10 -3.63 4.08 -20.81
C VAL A 10 -3.10 4.81 -19.57
N ALA A 11 -3.90 4.87 -18.50
CA ALA A 11 -3.50 5.48 -17.23
C ALA A 11 -2.58 4.58 -16.37
N GLY A 12 -2.19 3.39 -16.84
CA GLY A 12 -1.41 2.42 -16.05
C GLY A 12 -2.20 1.79 -14.90
N LEU A 13 -3.52 2.00 -14.85
CA LEU A 13 -4.47 1.48 -13.87
C LEU A 13 -5.12 0.19 -14.38
N GLY A 14 -4.32 -0.71 -14.97
CA GLY A 14 -4.81 -2.06 -15.24
C GLY A 14 -5.24 -2.72 -13.93
N ASP A 15 -6.19 -3.64 -13.97
CA ASP A 15 -6.51 -4.58 -12.88
C ASP A 15 -5.33 -5.55 -12.59
N GLY A 16 -4.09 -5.12 -12.86
CA GLY A 16 -2.90 -5.74 -12.35
C GLY A 16 -2.90 -5.55 -10.84
N GLU A 17 -2.72 -6.65 -10.14
CA GLU A 17 -2.56 -6.65 -8.70
C GLU A 17 -1.33 -5.81 -8.37
N ILE A 18 -1.51 -4.53 -8.05
CA ILE A 18 -0.50 -3.73 -7.36
C ILE A 18 -0.39 -4.24 -5.92
N GLY A 19 0.07 -5.48 -5.80
CA GLY A 19 0.71 -6.01 -4.61
C GLY A 19 2.20 -5.98 -4.87
N VAL A 20 2.98 -5.71 -3.82
CA VAL A 20 4.34 -6.23 -3.79
C VAL A 20 4.15 -7.74 -3.96
N GLU A 21 4.56 -8.31 -5.10
CA GLU A 21 4.69 -9.75 -5.22
C GLU A 21 5.78 -10.11 -4.21
N SER A 22 5.35 -10.42 -2.98
CA SER A 22 6.21 -10.97 -1.96
C SER A 22 6.75 -12.23 -2.57
N ASP A 23 8.05 -12.23 -2.83
CA ASP A 23 8.86 -13.36 -3.24
C ASP A 23 8.30 -14.63 -2.57
N ARG A 24 7.96 -15.63 -3.39
CA ARG A 24 7.18 -16.83 -3.04
C ARG A 24 7.91 -17.79 -2.09
N GLU A 25 8.65 -17.27 -1.12
CA GLU A 25 9.57 -18.06 -0.30
C GLU A 25 9.40 -17.84 1.22
N HIS A 26 8.37 -17.11 1.65
CA HIS A 26 8.01 -17.03 3.08
C HIS A 26 6.53 -17.32 3.32
N ASP A 27 6.15 -18.60 3.19
CA ASP A 27 4.81 -19.11 3.50
C ASP A 27 4.56 -19.32 5.01
N VAL A 28 5.21 -18.53 5.88
CA VAL A 28 4.99 -18.62 7.33
C VAL A 28 4.56 -17.26 7.87
N ARG A 29 3.40 -17.23 8.53
CA ARG A 29 2.86 -16.06 9.24
C ARG A 29 2.83 -16.31 10.74
N GLU A 30 3.00 -15.24 11.50
CA GLU A 30 2.87 -15.24 12.95
C GLU A 30 1.46 -14.84 13.35
N CYS A 31 0.85 -15.58 14.27
CA CYS A 31 -0.44 -15.25 14.85
C CYS A 31 -0.32 -14.00 15.74
N THR A 32 -1.05 -12.94 15.42
CA THR A 32 -1.06 -11.71 16.23
C THR A 32 -1.72 -11.86 17.62
N VAL A 33 -2.38 -13.01 17.88
CA VAL A 33 -3.07 -13.29 19.14
C VAL A 33 -2.20 -14.11 20.09
N CYS A 34 -1.54 -15.17 19.60
CA CYS A 34 -0.76 -16.08 20.43
C CYS A 34 0.72 -16.23 20.05
N GLY A 35 1.18 -15.60 18.97
CA GLY A 35 2.58 -15.67 18.52
C GLY A 35 2.97 -16.96 17.78
N GLU A 36 2.05 -17.89 17.57
CA GLU A 36 2.31 -19.12 16.82
C GLU A 36 2.69 -18.82 15.37
N ARG A 37 3.71 -19.51 14.85
CA ARG A 37 4.12 -19.40 13.44
C ARG A 37 3.54 -20.55 12.63
N PHE A 38 2.74 -20.23 11.63
CA PHE A 38 2.05 -21.24 10.83
C PHE A 38 1.84 -20.80 9.38
N ASP A 39 1.45 -21.74 8.53
CA ASP A 39 1.36 -21.58 7.08
C ASP A 39 0.39 -20.44 6.65
N THR A 40 0.86 -19.59 5.73
CA THR A 40 0.12 -18.45 5.11
C THR A 40 -1.17 -18.86 4.40
N GLY A 41 -1.29 -20.11 3.95
CA GLY A 41 -2.47 -20.67 3.30
C GLY A 41 -3.65 -20.88 4.24
N LYS A 42 -3.41 -20.85 5.57
CA LYS A 42 -4.46 -20.97 6.58
C LYS A 42 -4.91 -19.60 7.06
N THR A 43 -6.22 -19.36 7.11
CA THR A 43 -6.83 -18.15 7.66
C THR A 43 -7.16 -18.26 9.15
N THR A 44 -6.96 -19.43 9.75
CA THR A 44 -7.24 -19.71 11.17
C THR A 44 -6.00 -20.26 11.84
N CYS A 45 -5.64 -19.70 13.00
CA CYS A 45 -4.52 -20.18 13.78
C CYS A 45 -4.84 -21.57 14.37
N PRO A 46 -3.99 -22.60 14.18
CA PRO A 46 -4.23 -23.94 14.70
C PRO A 46 -4.11 -24.03 16.23
N THR A 47 -3.38 -23.10 16.86
CA THR A 47 -3.12 -23.13 18.31
C THR A 47 -4.23 -22.46 19.12
N CYS A 48 -4.69 -21.28 18.70
CA CYS A 48 -5.69 -20.50 19.47
C CYS A 48 -7.04 -20.35 18.77
N GLY A 49 -7.18 -20.78 17.51
CA GLY A 49 -8.43 -20.70 16.75
C GLY A 49 -8.79 -19.29 16.25
N SER A 50 -7.92 -18.29 16.43
CA SER A 50 -8.19 -16.93 15.96
C SER A 50 -8.25 -16.88 14.42
N GLN A 51 -9.26 -16.21 13.87
CA GLN A 51 -9.32 -15.90 12.44
C GLN A 51 -8.43 -14.70 12.10
N LEU A 52 -7.48 -14.92 11.20
CA LEU A 52 -6.57 -13.92 10.68
C LEU A 52 -7.08 -13.46 9.32
N SER A 53 -7.97 -12.49 9.35
CA SER A 53 -8.48 -11.85 8.13
C SER A 53 -7.45 -10.85 7.61
N ARG A 54 -6.90 -11.10 6.41
CA ARG A 54 -6.15 -10.10 5.67
C ARG A 54 -7.14 -9.07 5.11
N THR A 55 -7.54 -8.11 5.93
CA THR A 55 -8.32 -6.97 5.46
C THR A 55 -7.44 -6.18 4.50
N LYS A 56 -7.70 -6.31 3.20
CA LYS A 56 -7.02 -5.50 2.19
C LYS A 56 -7.42 -4.05 2.46
N THR A 57 -6.50 -3.26 3.00
CA THR A 57 -6.72 -1.82 3.18
C THR A 57 -6.77 -1.19 1.80
N VAL A 58 -7.98 -0.99 1.29
CA VAL A 58 -8.19 -0.30 0.02
C VAL A 58 -8.13 1.19 0.32
N VAL A 59 -7.05 1.84 -0.12
CA VAL A 59 -6.95 3.31 -0.07
C VAL A 59 -7.60 3.85 -1.35
N PRO A 60 -8.79 4.47 -1.28
CA PRO A 60 -9.41 5.07 -2.45
C PRO A 60 -8.51 6.21 -2.96
N HIS A 61 -8.45 6.38 -4.28
CA HIS A 61 -7.71 7.47 -4.93
C HIS A 61 -6.22 7.59 -4.52
N ALA A 62 -5.53 6.46 -4.31
CA ALA A 62 -4.13 6.44 -3.87
C ALA A 62 -3.19 7.39 -4.67
N LEU A 63 -3.35 7.46 -6.00
CA LEU A 63 -2.58 8.37 -6.86
C LEU A 63 -2.84 9.85 -6.51
N LEU A 64 -4.09 10.22 -6.32
CA LEU A 64 -4.46 11.59 -5.97
C LEU A 64 -3.90 11.98 -4.61
N ASN A 65 -4.02 11.10 -3.62
CA ASN A 65 -3.43 11.32 -2.29
C ASN A 65 -1.93 11.53 -2.37
N LEU A 66 -1.22 10.69 -3.14
CA LEU A 66 0.23 10.84 -3.34
C LEU A 66 0.58 12.16 -4.01
N VAL A 67 -0.12 12.55 -5.07
CA VAL A 67 0.10 13.82 -5.76
C VAL A 67 -0.14 15.00 -4.83
N VAL A 68 -1.18 14.96 -4.00
CA VAL A 68 -1.48 16.01 -3.01
C VAL A 68 -0.34 16.13 -1.98
N VAL A 69 0.17 15.01 -1.47
CA VAL A 69 1.29 15.01 -0.52
C VAL A 69 2.53 15.62 -1.17
N LEU A 70 2.89 15.19 -2.38
CA LEU A 70 4.06 15.71 -3.10
C LEU A 70 3.91 17.20 -3.44
N ALA A 71 2.72 17.64 -3.82
CA ALA A 71 2.46 19.04 -4.13
C ALA A 71 2.56 19.92 -2.87
N ALA A 72 1.99 19.47 -1.75
CA ALA A 72 2.04 20.20 -0.49
C ALA A 72 3.48 20.33 0.04
N THR A 73 4.24 19.23 0.06
CA THR A 73 5.64 19.24 0.52
C THR A 73 6.55 20.00 -0.44
N GLY A 74 6.35 19.83 -1.75
CA GLY A 74 7.07 20.58 -2.78
C GLY A 74 6.82 22.08 -2.70
N LEU A 75 5.57 22.50 -2.53
CA LEU A 75 5.23 23.92 -2.36
C LEU A 75 5.88 24.51 -1.10
N HIS A 76 5.90 23.76 -0.01
CA HIS A 76 6.57 24.19 1.22
C HIS A 76 8.08 24.35 1.02
N ALA A 77 8.72 23.40 0.34
CA ALA A 77 10.14 23.49 0.00
C ALA A 77 10.44 24.72 -0.88
N ILE A 78 9.64 24.95 -1.93
CA ILE A 78 9.78 26.13 -2.80
C ILE A 78 9.64 27.42 -2.00
N ARG A 79 8.63 27.51 -1.13
CA ARG A 79 8.43 28.69 -0.27
C ARG A 79 9.65 28.94 0.60
N ASN A 80 10.18 27.90 1.25
CA ASN A 80 11.36 28.02 2.13
C ASN A 80 12.58 28.53 1.38
N VAL A 81 12.83 28.02 0.16
CA VAL A 81 13.92 28.50 -0.71
C VAL A 81 13.73 29.97 -1.07
N LEU A 82 12.51 30.38 -1.46
CA LEU A 82 12.22 31.76 -1.84
C LEU A 82 12.34 32.76 -0.67
N THR A 83 11.98 32.33 0.54
CA THR A 83 12.07 33.17 1.74
C THR A 83 13.46 33.13 2.40
N GLY A 84 14.43 32.40 1.84
CA GLY A 84 15.75 32.18 2.45
C GLY A 84 15.71 31.43 3.78
N ASN A 85 14.59 30.74 4.09
CA ASN A 85 14.40 29.98 5.31
C ASN A 85 14.61 28.48 5.00
N VAL A 86 15.78 28.16 4.47
CA VAL A 86 16.19 26.77 4.23
C VAL A 86 16.64 26.23 5.58
N PRO A 87 15.94 25.22 6.15
CA PRO A 87 16.38 24.64 7.42
C PRO A 87 17.78 24.05 7.22
N PRO A 88 18.73 24.31 8.15
CA PRO A 88 20.02 23.63 8.11
C PRO A 88 19.81 22.12 8.27
N GLU A 89 20.67 21.36 7.60
CA GLU A 89 20.76 19.90 7.69
C GLU A 89 20.99 19.37 9.11
#